data_AF-T0Z0F1-F1
#
_entry.id   AF-T0Z0F1-F1
#
_cell.length_a   1.000
_cell.length_b   1.000
_cell.length_c   1.000
_cell.angle_alpha   90.00
_cell.angle_beta   90.00
_cell.angle_gamma   90.00
#
_symmetry.space_group_name_H-M   'P 1'
#
loop_
_entity.id
_entity.type
_entity.pdbx_description
1 polymer ?
#
loop_
_entity_poly.entity_id
_entity_poly.type
_entity_poly.pdbx_seq_one_letter_code
_entity_poly.pdbx_strand_id
1 'polypeptide(L)'
;LARAPPARADAEGYAEEWESRLGRSAGSRRLEQARAKFSAERIHALRQALGPRGRLAVLVDIERFPSLEPLLGPTAPERSSAAGSVYRHGRLNGGRMPVLSGPTGRQRTNPSCTGAGNPMTARQVHFPEPIPRTGRGTARTELGVTPLAHGAEEIGVVDLGSNSARLAIYAAAPMGPPWIVYESKELPRLATGIDERGRLTRPAQRGALETLERFQKILDDRGVRRRAAVATGVVRQAVNKSSFLSQVRQRTTLPLRVISGEEEARYAYLGVRSSLTLGDDLVADLGGGTLQLLRIRSGNPVHVVSLPLGALRMHREFLPHDPPKRRELQALRDYVDATLEDGVGWADPLPSRLVGVGGTFRATGHLLQASRHYPLVRVHGLEVGRRFLLSETARLSELPSEERRNVPGLSADRSDIILAGLVVISRLLRRVTL
;
A
#
# COMPACT_ATOMS: atom_id res chain seq x y z
N LEU A 1 -35.63 -27.29 -10.13
CA LEU A 1 -35.44 -28.13 -11.33
C LEU A 1 -34.39 -27.47 -12.21
N ALA A 2 -33.41 -28.26 -12.63
CA ALA A 2 -32.08 -27.85 -13.08
C ALA A 2 -32.04 -26.87 -14.26
N ARG A 3 -31.14 -25.89 -14.19
CA ARG A 3 -30.46 -25.35 -15.37
C ARG A 3 -28.96 -25.59 -15.19
N ALA A 4 -28.41 -26.36 -16.13
CA ALA A 4 -27.01 -26.75 -16.19
C ALA A 4 -26.07 -25.53 -16.28
N PRO A 5 -24.84 -25.61 -15.75
CA PRO A 5 -23.83 -24.56 -15.95
C PRO A 5 -23.39 -24.51 -17.42
N PRO A 6 -23.04 -23.32 -17.95
CA PRO A 6 -22.55 -23.19 -19.32
C PRO A 6 -21.20 -23.89 -19.49
N ALA A 7 -21.03 -24.47 -20.68
CA ALA A 7 -19.88 -25.26 -21.09
C ALA A 7 -18.55 -24.51 -20.95
N ARG A 8 -17.49 -25.28 -20.67
CA ARG A 8 -16.08 -24.89 -20.67
C ARG A 8 -15.77 -24.06 -21.91
N ALA A 9 -15.48 -22.77 -21.71
CA ALA A 9 -14.85 -21.93 -22.72
C ALA A 9 -13.33 -22.15 -22.65
N ASP A 10 -12.72 -22.44 -23.79
CA ASP A 10 -11.32 -22.83 -23.92
C ASP A 10 -10.36 -21.73 -23.45
N ALA A 11 -9.33 -22.15 -22.72
CA ALA A 11 -8.33 -21.27 -22.10
C ALA A 11 -7.54 -20.42 -23.11
N GLU A 12 -7.54 -20.79 -24.39
CA GLU A 12 -6.86 -20.06 -25.47
C GLU A 12 -7.61 -18.78 -25.88
N GLY A 13 -8.95 -18.80 -25.90
CA GLY A 13 -9.74 -17.60 -26.25
C GLY A 13 -9.60 -16.47 -25.22
N TYR A 14 -9.41 -16.82 -23.94
CA TYR A 14 -9.09 -15.85 -22.90
C TYR A 14 -7.64 -15.35 -22.97
N ALA A 15 -6.68 -16.08 -23.54
CA ALA A 15 -5.32 -15.56 -23.66
C ALA A 15 -5.21 -14.51 -24.79
N GLU A 16 -5.87 -14.77 -25.93
CA GLU A 16 -5.79 -13.91 -27.12
C GLU A 16 -6.48 -12.55 -26.93
N GLU A 17 -7.66 -12.51 -26.30
CA GLU A 17 -8.32 -11.24 -25.99
C GLU A 17 -7.47 -10.37 -25.04
N TRP A 18 -6.71 -11.01 -24.15
CA TRP A 18 -5.86 -10.36 -23.15
C TRP A 18 -4.52 -9.87 -23.71
N GLU A 19 -3.92 -10.60 -24.65
CA GLU A 19 -2.71 -10.15 -25.33
C GLU A 19 -2.98 -8.96 -26.26
N SER A 20 -4.15 -8.92 -26.91
CA SER A 20 -4.52 -7.81 -27.81
C SER A 20 -4.60 -6.44 -27.10
N ARG A 21 -4.87 -6.44 -25.79
CA ARG A 21 -5.00 -5.22 -24.97
C ARG A 21 -3.68 -4.71 -24.38
N LEU A 22 -2.61 -5.52 -24.44
CA LEU A 22 -1.28 -5.17 -23.91
C LEU A 22 -0.32 -4.96 -25.09
N GLY A 23 -0.34 -3.75 -25.67
CA GLY A 23 0.52 -3.36 -26.81
C GLY A 23 2.00 -3.65 -26.54
N ARG A 24 2.61 -4.49 -27.39
CA ARG A 24 4.03 -4.87 -27.28
C ARG A 24 4.92 -3.87 -28.01
N SER A 25 5.92 -3.29 -27.34
CA SER A 25 7.06 -2.62 -27.98
C SER A 25 8.37 -3.36 -27.70
N ALA A 26 9.23 -3.47 -28.71
CA ALA A 26 10.40 -4.37 -28.76
C ALA A 26 11.49 -4.12 -27.70
N GLY A 27 11.43 -3.00 -26.96
CA GLY A 27 12.37 -2.68 -25.88
C GLY A 27 12.16 -3.47 -24.58
N SER A 28 10.97 -4.04 -24.36
CA SER A 28 10.63 -4.77 -23.13
C SER A 28 11.32 -6.13 -23.02
N ARG A 29 11.50 -6.85 -24.13
CA ARG A 29 12.01 -8.24 -24.14
C ARG A 29 13.42 -8.40 -23.57
N ARG A 30 14.34 -7.46 -23.82
CA ARG A 30 15.73 -7.56 -23.34
C ARG A 30 15.84 -7.33 -21.83
N LEU A 31 15.06 -6.40 -21.29
CA LEU A 31 14.96 -6.14 -19.84
C LEU A 31 14.26 -7.29 -19.12
N GLU A 32 13.23 -7.87 -19.74
CA GLU A 32 12.50 -9.02 -19.23
C GLU A 32 13.38 -10.28 -19.17
N GLN A 33 14.20 -10.52 -20.20
CA GLN A 33 15.19 -11.60 -20.24
C GLN A 33 16.28 -11.45 -19.16
N ALA A 34 16.79 -10.23 -18.94
CA ALA A 34 17.80 -9.98 -17.91
C ALA A 34 17.25 -10.18 -16.48
N ARG A 35 16.01 -9.75 -16.22
CA ARG A 35 15.31 -9.96 -14.94
C ARG A 35 14.97 -11.43 -14.70
N ALA A 36 14.51 -12.13 -15.74
CA ALA A 36 14.20 -13.56 -15.68
C ALA A 36 15.44 -14.38 -15.29
N LYS A 37 16.61 -14.09 -15.91
CA LYS A 37 17.86 -14.80 -15.62
C LYS A 37 18.33 -14.60 -14.17
N PHE A 38 18.32 -13.35 -13.68
CA PHE A 38 18.78 -13.03 -12.33
C PHE A 38 17.87 -13.61 -11.23
N SER A 39 16.56 -13.68 -11.47
CA SER A 39 15.60 -14.25 -10.52
C SER A 39 15.65 -15.79 -10.47
N ALA A 40 15.83 -16.44 -11.64
CA ALA A 40 15.84 -17.90 -11.75
C ALA A 40 17.05 -18.53 -11.05
N GLU A 41 18.24 -17.96 -11.23
CA GLU A 41 19.48 -18.45 -10.59
C GLU A 41 19.37 -18.40 -9.05
N ARG A 42 18.74 -17.35 -8.53
CA ARG A 42 18.55 -17.14 -7.09
C ARG A 42 17.49 -18.06 -6.49
N ILE A 43 16.37 -18.27 -7.21
CA ILE A 43 15.32 -19.24 -6.84
C ILE A 43 15.88 -20.68 -6.86
N HIS A 44 16.71 -21.01 -7.85
CA HIS A 44 17.32 -22.34 -7.97
C HIS A 44 18.29 -22.63 -6.80
N ALA A 45 19.19 -21.70 -6.49
CA ALA A 45 20.13 -21.83 -5.37
C ALA A 45 19.42 -22.01 -4.01
N LEU A 46 18.27 -21.34 -3.80
CA LEU A 46 17.49 -21.45 -2.56
C LEU A 46 16.59 -22.68 -2.48
N ARG A 47 16.07 -23.19 -3.62
CA ARG A 47 15.41 -24.51 -3.66
C ARG A 47 16.36 -25.62 -3.21
N GLN A 48 17.65 -25.50 -3.53
CA GLN A 48 18.67 -26.42 -3.02
C GLN A 48 18.93 -26.25 -1.51
N ALA A 49 18.87 -25.02 -0.99
CA ALA A 49 19.13 -24.72 0.43
C ALA A 49 17.97 -25.05 1.39
N LEU A 50 16.70 -24.89 0.96
CA LEU A 50 15.51 -25.08 1.82
C LEU A 50 15.02 -26.54 1.85
N GLY A 51 15.58 -27.40 0.99
CA GLY A 51 15.14 -28.78 0.80
C GLY A 51 13.71 -28.90 0.24
N PRO A 52 13.25 -30.13 -0.05
CA PRO A 52 11.98 -30.39 -0.74
C PRO A 52 10.71 -30.06 0.08
N ARG A 53 10.83 -29.49 1.28
CA ARG A 53 9.70 -29.21 2.21
C ARG A 53 9.51 -27.71 2.54
N GLY A 54 10.33 -26.81 2.01
CA GLY A 54 10.26 -25.37 2.30
C GLY A 54 9.08 -24.70 1.59
N ARG A 55 8.02 -24.34 2.34
CA ARG A 55 6.92 -23.52 1.83
C ARG A 55 7.27 -22.04 1.95
N LEU A 56 7.07 -21.31 0.86
CA LEU A 56 7.60 -19.97 0.69
C LEU A 56 6.49 -18.93 0.51
N ALA A 57 6.40 -17.97 1.42
CA ALA A 57 5.72 -16.71 1.17
C ALA A 57 6.76 -15.67 0.77
N VAL A 58 6.72 -15.21 -0.48
CA VAL A 58 7.52 -14.05 -0.92
C VAL A 58 6.72 -12.79 -0.65
N LEU A 59 7.24 -11.93 0.21
CA LEU A 59 6.59 -10.69 0.58
C LEU A 59 6.89 -9.63 -0.46
N VAL A 60 5.84 -9.03 -1.02
CA VAL A 60 6.01 -7.97 -2.01
C VAL A 60 5.47 -6.68 -1.46
N ASP A 61 6.38 -5.72 -1.36
CA ASP A 61 6.02 -4.34 -1.21
C ASP A 61 5.70 -3.77 -2.60
N ILE A 62 4.42 -3.83 -3.00
CA ILE A 62 3.94 -3.30 -4.28
C ILE A 62 4.05 -1.77 -4.35
N GLU A 63 4.29 -1.11 -3.21
CA GLU A 63 4.40 0.34 -3.10
C GLU A 63 5.57 0.88 -3.93
N ARG A 64 6.59 0.06 -4.26
CA ARG A 64 7.78 0.55 -4.98
C ARG A 64 7.64 0.59 -6.50
N PHE A 65 6.72 -0.15 -7.09
CA PHE A 65 6.66 -0.30 -8.56
C PHE A 65 5.24 -0.66 -9.07
N PRO A 66 4.21 0.17 -8.92
CA PRO A 66 2.97 -0.08 -9.65
C PRO A 66 3.21 0.10 -11.16
N SER A 67 2.64 -0.79 -11.98
CA SER A 67 2.33 -0.42 -13.36
C SER A 67 1.21 0.63 -13.30
N LEU A 68 1.51 1.85 -13.76
CA LEU A 68 0.59 2.98 -13.64
C LEU A 68 -0.43 3.06 -14.80
N GLU A 69 -0.12 2.45 -15.94
CA GLU A 69 -0.98 2.50 -17.14
C GLU A 69 -2.44 2.05 -16.88
N PRO A 70 -2.69 0.96 -16.14
CA PRO A 70 -4.05 0.46 -15.92
C PRO A 70 -4.91 1.33 -14.99
N LEU A 71 -4.29 2.29 -14.29
CA LEU A 71 -4.95 3.23 -13.39
C LEU A 71 -5.29 4.57 -14.05
N LEU A 72 -4.61 4.91 -15.16
CA LEU A 72 -4.67 6.25 -15.75
C LEU A 72 -5.65 6.36 -16.93
N GLY A 73 -6.23 5.24 -17.37
CA GLY A 73 -7.14 5.18 -18.53
C GLY A 73 -6.44 5.58 -19.85
N PRO A 74 -7.11 5.40 -21.00
CA PRO A 74 -6.59 5.93 -22.25
C PRO A 74 -6.55 7.47 -22.17
N THR A 75 -5.38 8.05 -22.38
CA THR A 75 -5.24 9.50 -22.58
C THR A 75 -6.05 9.89 -23.80
N ALA A 76 -7.02 10.78 -23.64
CA ALA A 76 -7.75 11.36 -24.77
C ALA A 76 -6.74 11.98 -25.76
N PRO A 77 -6.93 11.82 -27.09
CA PRO A 77 -6.06 12.49 -28.04
C PRO A 77 -6.23 14.01 -27.88
N GLU A 78 -5.10 14.71 -27.76
CA GLU A 78 -5.05 16.16 -27.77
C GLU A 78 -5.76 16.66 -29.02
N ARG A 79 -6.84 17.43 -28.84
CA ARG A 79 -7.45 18.16 -29.95
C ARG A 79 -6.46 19.23 -30.39
N SER A 80 -5.84 19.01 -31.54
CA SER A 80 -5.22 20.09 -32.29
C SER A 80 -6.31 21.06 -32.76
N SER A 81 -6.24 22.32 -32.34
CA SER A 81 -6.77 23.42 -33.15
C SER A 81 -5.93 24.66 -32.90
N ALA A 82 -5.05 24.93 -33.85
CA ALA A 82 -4.52 26.25 -34.10
C ALA A 82 -5.66 27.17 -34.53
N ALA A 83 -5.77 28.35 -33.91
CA ALA A 83 -6.25 29.59 -34.52
C ALA A 83 -5.93 30.73 -33.54
N GLY A 84 -5.06 31.64 -33.96
CA GLY A 84 -4.63 32.75 -33.14
C GLY A 84 -5.68 33.85 -32.98
N SER A 85 -5.53 34.67 -31.96
CA SER A 85 -5.75 36.11 -32.11
C SER A 85 -4.88 36.90 -31.14
N VAL A 86 -4.38 37.99 -31.69
CA VAL A 86 -3.52 39.01 -31.11
C VAL A 86 -4.35 39.91 -30.22
N TYR A 87 -3.86 40.25 -29.01
CA TYR A 87 -4.15 41.56 -28.41
C TYR A 87 -2.94 42.13 -27.66
N ARG A 88 -2.59 43.36 -28.04
CA ARG A 88 -1.52 44.21 -27.53
C ARG A 88 -1.96 44.99 -26.28
N HIS A 89 -0.99 45.19 -25.39
CA HIS A 89 -0.65 46.36 -24.56
C HIS A 89 -1.68 47.07 -23.64
N GLY A 90 -1.23 47.28 -22.39
CA GLY A 90 -1.64 48.38 -21.53
C GLY A 90 -0.75 48.51 -20.29
N ARG A 91 0.22 49.44 -20.30
CA ARG A 91 0.96 49.93 -19.12
C ARG A 91 0.07 50.89 -18.33
N LEU A 92 0.11 50.86 -16.99
CA LEU A 92 -0.07 52.05 -16.15
C LEU A 92 0.80 52.00 -14.87
N ASN A 93 1.30 53.18 -14.51
CA ASN A 93 2.31 53.53 -13.51
C ASN A 93 1.76 53.62 -12.06
N GLY A 94 2.65 53.39 -11.08
CA GLY A 94 3.03 54.37 -10.05
C GLY A 94 2.13 54.61 -8.82
N GLY A 95 2.67 54.36 -7.62
CA GLY A 95 2.16 54.91 -6.36
C GLY A 95 2.95 54.44 -5.12
N ARG A 96 3.62 55.38 -4.43
CA ARG A 96 4.47 55.19 -3.23
C ARG A 96 3.67 55.21 -1.91
N MET A 97 4.18 54.45 -0.94
CA MET A 97 4.21 54.50 0.56
C MET A 97 3.58 55.72 1.31
N PRO A 98 3.20 55.57 2.60
CA PRO A 98 4.17 55.83 3.68
C PRO A 98 4.16 54.86 4.89
N VAL A 99 5.29 54.90 5.59
CA VAL A 99 5.67 54.23 6.85
C VAL A 99 5.21 55.07 8.06
N LEU A 100 4.85 54.43 9.17
CA LEU A 100 4.75 55.07 10.50
C LEU A 100 5.42 54.19 11.58
N SER A 101 5.97 54.87 12.57
CA SER A 101 7.08 54.47 13.44
C SER A 101 6.72 54.56 14.94
N GLY A 102 7.14 53.56 15.74
CA GLY A 102 7.41 53.62 17.20
C GLY A 102 6.22 53.80 18.16
N PRO A 103 6.38 53.58 19.49
CA PRO A 103 7.64 53.59 20.26
C PRO A 103 7.88 52.41 21.22
N THR A 104 9.10 52.45 21.79
CA THR A 104 9.80 51.58 22.74
C THR A 104 9.30 51.61 24.19
N GLY A 105 9.43 50.50 24.93
CA GLY A 105 9.20 50.40 26.39
C GLY A 105 10.20 49.46 27.10
N ARG A 106 10.70 49.88 28.25
CA ARG A 106 11.93 49.45 28.98
C ARG A 106 11.91 48.08 29.69
N GLN A 107 13.15 47.60 29.90
CA GLN A 107 13.72 46.63 30.86
C GLN A 107 13.02 46.44 32.22
N ARG A 108 13.12 45.22 32.76
CA ARG A 108 13.39 44.92 34.19
C ARG A 108 14.12 43.57 34.35
N THR A 109 15.01 43.52 35.33
CA THR A 109 16.03 42.49 35.62
C THR A 109 15.70 41.66 36.88
N ASN A 110 16.08 40.37 36.85
CA ASN A 110 16.60 39.48 37.94
C ASN A 110 15.74 39.13 39.20
N PRO A 111 16.11 38.14 40.07
CA PRO A 111 17.24 37.18 40.05
C PRO A 111 16.96 35.69 40.46
N SER A 112 17.99 34.85 40.23
CA SER A 112 18.53 33.64 40.92
C SER A 112 17.73 32.80 41.94
N CYS A 113 17.90 31.47 41.85
CA CYS A 113 18.16 30.59 43.01
C CYS A 113 19.06 29.40 42.64
N THR A 114 19.94 29.07 43.56
CA THR A 114 21.13 28.21 43.54
C THR A 114 20.85 26.74 43.90
N GLY A 115 21.68 25.82 43.41
CA GLY A 115 21.78 24.45 43.92
C GLY A 115 22.99 23.71 43.35
N ALA A 116 24.04 23.56 44.17
CA ALA A 116 25.30 22.89 43.84
C ALA A 116 25.27 21.39 44.22
N GLY A 117 25.96 20.57 43.43
CA GLY A 117 26.26 19.16 43.72
C GLY A 117 27.27 18.59 42.70
N ASN A 118 28.41 18.11 43.20
CA ASN A 118 29.70 17.86 42.51
C ASN A 118 29.74 16.62 41.57
N PRO A 119 30.81 16.45 40.75
CA PRO A 119 30.82 15.74 39.47
C PRO A 119 31.31 14.28 39.53
N MET A 120 30.88 13.46 38.57
CA MET A 120 31.62 12.24 38.16
C MET A 120 31.83 12.21 36.63
N THR A 121 33.10 12.31 36.27
CA THR A 121 33.80 11.95 35.02
C THR A 121 32.96 11.42 33.86
N ALA A 122 32.63 12.30 32.91
CA ALA A 122 32.20 11.95 31.57
C ALA A 122 33.43 11.78 30.66
N ARG A 123 33.51 10.62 29.97
CA ARG A 123 34.44 10.40 28.85
C ARG A 123 34.13 11.42 27.74
N GLN A 124 35.15 12.17 27.32
CA GLN A 124 35.08 13.07 26.16
C GLN A 124 34.70 12.28 24.90
N VAL A 125 33.56 12.62 24.31
CA VAL A 125 33.27 12.32 22.90
C VAL A 125 33.42 13.64 22.16
N HIS A 126 34.39 13.72 21.25
CA HIS A 126 34.60 14.87 20.39
C HIS A 126 33.36 15.12 19.52
N PHE A 127 32.72 16.27 19.68
CA PHE A 127 31.78 16.81 18.70
C PHE A 127 32.54 17.74 17.75
N PRO A 128 32.34 17.66 16.42
CA PRO A 128 32.94 18.60 15.50
C PRO A 128 32.37 20.02 15.71
N GLU A 129 33.22 21.03 15.54
CA GLU A 129 32.91 22.45 15.75
C GLU A 129 31.71 22.95 14.91
N PRO A 130 30.96 23.95 15.42
CA PRO A 130 29.88 24.55 14.65
C PRO A 130 30.43 25.45 13.53
N ILE A 131 29.95 25.18 12.31
CA ILE A 131 30.24 25.98 11.10
C ILE A 131 29.77 27.44 11.30
N PRO A 132 30.52 28.47 10.84
CA PRO A 132 30.18 29.87 11.08
C PRO A 132 28.85 30.26 10.44
N ARG A 133 28.01 30.96 11.20
CA ARG A 133 26.80 31.61 10.68
C ARG A 133 27.16 32.90 9.94
N THR A 134 27.19 32.85 8.61
CA THR A 134 27.22 34.06 7.77
C THR A 134 25.86 34.29 7.11
N GLY A 135 25.32 35.49 7.31
CA GLY A 135 24.37 36.13 6.38
C GLY A 135 22.88 35.99 6.69
N ARG A 136 22.28 37.09 7.16
CA ARG A 136 20.83 37.29 7.15
C ARG A 136 20.34 37.36 5.69
N GLY A 137 19.51 36.42 5.30
CA GLY A 137 18.71 36.48 4.08
C GLY A 137 17.36 35.85 4.35
N THR A 138 16.29 36.60 4.12
CA THR A 138 14.90 36.14 4.24
C THR A 138 14.62 35.08 3.17
N ALA A 139 14.92 33.82 3.47
CA ALA A 139 14.51 32.70 2.64
C ALA A 139 13.16 32.19 3.15
N ARG A 140 12.11 32.37 2.33
CA ARG A 140 10.94 31.51 2.40
C ARG A 140 11.43 30.07 2.24
N THR A 141 11.17 29.22 3.22
CA THR A 141 11.45 27.79 3.11
C THR A 141 10.49 27.20 2.08
N GLU A 142 10.86 27.25 0.81
CA GLU A 142 10.28 26.37 -0.21
C GLU A 142 10.68 24.95 0.18
N LEU A 143 9.68 24.09 0.39
CA LEU A 143 9.86 22.64 0.52
C LEU A 143 10.69 22.19 -0.69
N GLY A 144 11.94 21.78 -0.45
CA GLY A 144 12.89 21.44 -1.50
C GLY A 144 12.33 20.42 -2.47
N VAL A 145 11.95 20.88 -3.66
CA VAL A 145 11.63 20.03 -4.80
C VAL A 145 12.96 19.65 -5.42
N THR A 146 13.42 18.42 -5.17
CA THR A 146 14.56 17.87 -5.91
C THR A 146 14.23 17.91 -7.40
N PRO A 147 15.07 18.51 -8.27
CA PRO A 147 14.80 18.52 -9.70
C PRO A 147 14.62 17.09 -10.20
N LEU A 148 13.48 16.82 -10.83
CA LEU A 148 13.24 15.55 -11.51
C LEU A 148 14.31 15.35 -12.59
N ALA A 149 14.68 14.10 -12.85
CA ALA A 149 15.46 13.77 -14.04
C ALA A 149 14.74 14.36 -15.28
N HIS A 150 15.50 14.96 -16.21
CA HIS A 150 14.95 15.62 -17.38
C HIS A 150 13.91 14.73 -18.08
N GLY A 151 12.67 15.24 -18.18
CA GLY A 151 11.56 14.53 -18.85
C GLY A 151 10.76 13.55 -17.99
N ALA A 152 11.01 13.44 -16.68
CA ALA A 152 10.18 12.62 -15.80
C ALA A 152 8.87 13.34 -15.42
N GLU A 153 7.74 12.64 -15.55
CA GLU A 153 6.42 13.12 -15.15
C GLU A 153 6.06 12.58 -13.76
N GLU A 154 5.52 13.43 -12.88
CA GLU A 154 4.94 12.97 -11.61
C GLU A 154 3.48 12.51 -11.80
N ILE A 155 3.18 11.34 -11.26
CA ILE A 155 1.85 10.71 -11.27
C ILE A 155 1.42 10.43 -9.83
N GLY A 156 0.28 10.95 -9.43
CA GLY A 156 -0.31 10.73 -8.12
C GLY A 156 -1.27 9.55 -8.11
N VAL A 157 -1.11 8.63 -7.16
CA VAL A 157 -2.02 7.50 -6.94
C VAL A 157 -2.58 7.59 -5.53
N VAL A 158 -3.90 7.65 -5.41
CA VAL A 158 -4.63 7.61 -4.14
C VAL A 158 -5.35 6.27 -4.02
N ASP A 159 -5.12 5.56 -2.91
CA ASP A 159 -5.82 4.33 -2.56
C ASP A 159 -6.59 4.54 -1.25
N LEU A 160 -7.92 4.52 -1.34
CA LEU A 160 -8.83 4.57 -0.19
C LEU A 160 -9.27 3.16 0.19
N GLY A 161 -8.49 2.54 1.06
CA GLY A 161 -8.75 1.21 1.60
C GLY A 161 -9.70 1.19 2.80
N SER A 162 -9.91 -0.01 3.32
CA SER A 162 -10.83 -0.26 4.44
C SER A 162 -10.34 0.30 5.79
N ASN A 163 -9.02 0.32 6.03
CA ASN A 163 -8.44 0.81 7.29
C ASN A 163 -7.59 2.07 7.09
N SER A 164 -6.84 2.10 5.98
CA SER A 164 -5.88 3.16 5.64
C SER A 164 -6.22 3.76 4.29
N ALA A 165 -5.94 5.06 4.14
CA ALA A 165 -5.82 5.70 2.85
C ALA A 165 -4.34 6.00 2.58
N ARG A 166 -3.92 5.90 1.31
CA ARG A 166 -2.54 6.17 0.89
C ARG A 166 -2.53 7.14 -0.27
N LEU A 167 -1.53 8.00 -0.28
CA LEU A 167 -1.09 8.78 -1.42
C LEU A 167 0.34 8.35 -1.74
N ALA A 168 0.59 7.95 -2.98
CA ALA A 168 1.92 7.74 -3.52
C ALA A 168 2.09 8.59 -4.78
N ILE A 169 3.19 9.34 -4.86
CA ILE A 169 3.56 10.10 -6.05
C ILE A 169 4.76 9.40 -6.66
N TYR A 170 4.62 9.02 -7.92
CA TYR A 170 5.65 8.36 -8.69
C TYR A 170 6.22 9.33 -9.70
N ALA A 171 7.55 9.38 -9.81
CA ALA A 171 8.18 9.94 -10.99
C ALA A 171 8.35 8.83 -12.04
N ALA A 172 7.90 9.09 -13.26
CA ALA A 172 8.01 8.21 -14.41
C ALA A 172 8.83 8.91 -15.50
N ALA A 173 10.05 8.40 -15.73
CA ALA A 173 10.88 8.84 -16.85
C ALA A 173 10.46 8.13 -18.16
N PRO A 174 10.82 8.67 -19.34
CA PRO A 174 10.53 8.04 -20.63
C PRO A 174 11.14 6.63 -20.75
N MET A 175 12.24 6.38 -20.03
CA MET A 175 12.87 5.07 -19.95
C MET A 175 13.09 4.68 -18.48
N GLY A 176 12.73 3.44 -18.15
CA GLY A 176 12.94 2.86 -16.82
C GLY A 176 11.65 2.71 -16.00
N PRO A 177 11.70 1.97 -14.89
CA PRO A 177 10.55 1.80 -14.03
C PRO A 177 10.24 3.10 -13.27
N PRO A 178 8.96 3.38 -12.96
CA PRO A 178 8.62 4.48 -12.08
C PRO A 178 9.22 4.27 -10.68
N TRP A 179 9.52 5.36 -9.98
CA TRP A 179 9.97 5.31 -8.58
C TRP A 179 9.15 6.27 -7.72
N ILE A 180 8.97 5.92 -6.44
CA ILE A 180 8.27 6.78 -5.49
C ILE A 180 9.13 8.01 -5.21
N VAL A 181 8.52 9.19 -5.33
CA VAL A 181 9.11 10.47 -4.88
C VAL A 181 8.48 10.99 -3.61
N TYR A 182 7.25 10.58 -3.30
CA TYR A 182 6.55 10.95 -2.08
C TYR A 182 5.52 9.89 -1.70
N GLU A 183 5.39 9.62 -0.41
CA GLU A 183 4.35 8.77 0.15
C GLU A 183 3.73 9.41 1.39
N SER A 184 2.42 9.25 1.54
CA SER A 184 1.69 9.60 2.75
C SER A 184 0.63 8.55 3.04
N LYS A 185 0.46 8.23 4.32
CA LYS A 185 -0.53 7.26 4.80
C LYS A 185 -1.32 7.87 5.93
N GLU A 186 -2.63 7.79 5.82
CA GLU A 186 -3.57 8.20 6.87
C GLU A 186 -4.50 7.03 7.24
N LEU A 187 -5.11 7.11 8.42
CA LEU A 187 -5.96 6.06 8.99
C LEU A 187 -7.39 6.57 9.17
N PRO A 188 -8.19 6.71 8.08
CA PRO A 188 -9.60 7.08 8.20
C PRO A 188 -10.46 5.96 8.80
N ARG A 189 -9.93 4.73 8.92
CA ARG A 189 -10.57 3.56 9.56
C ARG A 189 -12.01 3.32 9.08
N LEU A 190 -12.26 3.44 7.77
CA LEU A 190 -13.60 3.32 7.19
C LEU A 190 -14.36 2.07 7.65
N ALA A 191 -13.66 0.95 7.80
CA ALA A 191 -14.22 -0.30 8.28
C ALA A 191 -14.82 -0.18 9.69
N THR A 192 -14.26 0.60 10.63
CA THR A 192 -14.84 0.78 11.99
C THR A 192 -16.06 1.68 12.00
N GLY A 193 -16.30 2.43 10.94
CA GLY A 193 -17.48 3.26 10.82
C GLY A 193 -18.52 2.70 9.86
N ILE A 194 -18.76 1.39 9.89
CA ILE A 194 -19.91 0.75 9.24
C ILE A 194 -20.95 0.44 10.31
N ASP A 195 -22.18 0.91 10.12
CA ASP A 195 -23.30 0.59 11.01
C ASP A 195 -23.90 -0.80 10.71
N GLU A 196 -24.83 -1.25 11.55
CA GLU A 196 -25.52 -2.54 11.42
C GLU A 196 -26.26 -2.70 10.08
N ARG A 197 -26.56 -1.59 9.39
CA ARG A 197 -27.24 -1.58 8.09
C ARG A 197 -26.24 -1.54 6.94
N GLY A 198 -24.94 -1.73 7.19
CA GLY A 198 -23.91 -1.70 6.17
C GLY A 198 -23.65 -0.31 5.60
N ARG A 199 -23.99 0.76 6.31
CA ARG A 199 -23.77 2.15 5.86
C ARG A 199 -22.52 2.72 6.48
N LEU A 200 -21.80 3.50 5.68
CA LEU A 200 -20.74 4.38 6.19
C LEU A 200 -21.35 5.43 7.11
N THR A 201 -20.97 5.39 8.38
CA THR A 201 -21.34 6.36 9.41
C THR A 201 -20.84 7.76 9.04
N ARG A 202 -21.50 8.80 9.57
CA ARG A 202 -21.09 10.19 9.32
C ARG A 202 -19.64 10.49 9.74
N PRO A 203 -19.14 10.02 10.91
CA PRO A 203 -17.74 10.23 11.28
C PRO A 203 -16.75 9.59 10.30
N ALA A 204 -17.01 8.36 9.81
CA ALA A 204 -16.14 7.71 8.84
C ALA A 204 -16.13 8.41 7.47
N GLN A 205 -17.31 8.84 6.98
CA GLN A 205 -17.38 9.63 5.76
C GLN A 205 -16.57 10.93 5.90
N ARG A 206 -16.74 11.66 7.02
CA ARG A 206 -16.01 12.89 7.28
C ARG A 206 -14.50 12.66 7.31
N GLY A 207 -14.03 11.67 8.06
CA GLY A 207 -12.59 11.37 8.16
C GLY A 207 -11.96 10.99 6.81
N ALA A 208 -12.68 10.23 5.97
CA ALA A 208 -12.22 9.93 4.62
C ALA A 208 -12.23 11.15 3.69
N LEU A 209 -13.26 12.00 3.76
CA LEU A 209 -13.30 13.25 2.98
C LEU A 209 -12.14 14.18 3.34
N GLU A 210 -11.91 14.42 4.63
CA GLU A 210 -10.79 15.24 5.12
C GLU A 210 -9.43 14.67 4.67
N THR A 211 -9.28 13.34 4.66
CA THR A 211 -8.06 12.67 4.18
C THR A 211 -7.86 12.90 2.67
N LEU A 212 -8.93 12.74 1.87
CA LEU A 212 -8.87 12.96 0.42
C LEU A 212 -8.60 14.43 0.07
N GLU A 213 -9.20 15.37 0.80
CA GLU A 213 -8.94 16.81 0.67
C GLU A 213 -7.46 17.12 0.97
N ARG A 214 -6.88 16.53 2.02
CA ARG A 214 -5.43 16.65 2.32
C ARG A 214 -4.55 16.08 1.21
N PHE A 215 -4.87 14.89 0.70
CA PHE A 215 -4.11 14.29 -0.40
C PHE A 215 -4.19 15.10 -1.69
N GLN A 216 -5.37 15.63 -2.01
CA GLN A 216 -5.51 16.55 -3.14
C GLN A 216 -4.64 17.78 -2.94
N LYS A 217 -4.65 18.40 -1.75
CA LYS A 217 -3.81 19.56 -1.48
C LYS A 217 -2.32 19.27 -1.70
N ILE A 218 -1.84 18.11 -1.26
CA ILE A 218 -0.45 17.69 -1.51
C ILE A 218 -0.17 17.56 -3.02
N LEU A 219 -1.09 16.98 -3.78
CA LEU A 219 -0.96 16.83 -5.23
C LEU A 219 -1.00 18.19 -5.96
N ASP A 220 -1.85 19.11 -5.51
CA ASP A 220 -1.97 20.47 -6.04
C ASP A 220 -0.69 21.28 -5.74
N ASP A 221 -0.22 21.28 -4.49
CA ASP A 221 0.98 22.00 -4.06
C ASP A 221 2.25 21.51 -4.79
N ARG A 222 2.28 20.25 -5.23
CA ARG A 222 3.37 19.67 -6.05
C ARG A 222 3.16 19.81 -7.56
N GLY A 223 2.02 20.33 -8.03
CA GLY A 223 1.72 20.46 -9.46
C GLY A 223 1.50 19.12 -10.18
N VAL A 224 1.15 18.06 -9.46
CA VAL A 224 0.90 16.73 -10.04
C VAL A 224 -0.42 16.75 -10.83
N ARG A 225 -0.34 16.70 -12.15
CA ARG A 225 -1.52 16.79 -13.04
C ARG A 225 -2.16 15.44 -13.32
N ARG A 226 -1.37 14.37 -13.46
CA ARG A 226 -1.90 13.01 -13.68
C ARG A 226 -2.18 12.34 -12.35
N ARG A 227 -3.45 12.03 -12.13
CA ARG A 227 -3.96 11.50 -10.86
C ARG A 227 -4.82 10.29 -11.12
N ALA A 228 -4.62 9.24 -10.33
CA ALA A 228 -5.54 8.12 -10.23
C ALA A 228 -5.98 7.99 -8.77
N ALA A 229 -7.27 7.70 -8.55
CA ALA A 229 -7.80 7.49 -7.22
C ALA A 229 -8.75 6.30 -7.22
N VAL A 230 -8.54 5.35 -6.31
CA VAL A 230 -9.38 4.15 -6.17
C VAL A 230 -9.91 4.02 -4.75
N ALA A 231 -11.10 3.44 -4.60
CA ALA A 231 -11.67 3.02 -3.33
C ALA A 231 -12.03 1.54 -3.39
N THR A 232 -11.72 0.80 -2.32
CA THR A 232 -11.85 -0.66 -2.30
C THR A 232 -12.84 -1.16 -1.25
N GLY A 233 -13.01 -2.48 -1.18
CA GLY A 233 -13.68 -3.25 -0.11
C GLY A 233 -14.88 -2.58 0.56
N VAL A 234 -14.62 -1.86 1.65
CA VAL A 234 -15.65 -1.20 2.48
C VAL A 234 -16.49 -0.19 1.70
N VAL A 235 -15.88 0.65 0.86
CA VAL A 235 -16.65 1.62 0.05
C VAL A 235 -17.47 0.90 -1.02
N ARG A 236 -16.93 -0.17 -1.59
CA ARG A 236 -17.63 -1.02 -2.58
C ARG A 236 -18.90 -1.66 -2.01
N GLN A 237 -18.82 -2.11 -0.75
CA GLN A 237 -19.88 -2.82 -0.04
C GLN A 237 -20.89 -1.89 0.65
N ALA A 238 -20.54 -0.62 0.91
CA ALA A 238 -21.39 0.30 1.64
C ALA A 238 -22.71 0.59 0.91
N VAL A 239 -23.83 0.47 1.63
CA VAL A 239 -25.19 0.73 1.10
C VAL A 239 -25.33 2.18 0.61
N ASN A 240 -24.71 3.13 1.31
CA ASN A 240 -24.73 4.56 0.96
C ASN A 240 -23.53 5.03 0.12
N LYS A 241 -22.83 4.13 -0.59
CA LYS A 241 -21.64 4.48 -1.40
C LYS A 241 -21.89 5.62 -2.39
N SER A 242 -23.05 5.65 -3.06
CA SER A 242 -23.37 6.69 -4.05
C SER A 242 -23.41 8.08 -3.40
N SER A 243 -23.97 8.20 -2.19
CA SER A 243 -24.00 9.46 -1.43
C SER A 243 -22.61 9.89 -0.98
N PHE A 244 -21.76 8.93 -0.57
CA PHE A 244 -20.37 9.22 -0.22
C PHE A 244 -19.57 9.69 -1.45
N LEU A 245 -19.68 9.00 -2.59
CA LEU A 245 -19.00 9.39 -3.82
C LEU A 245 -19.44 10.76 -4.35
N SER A 246 -20.72 11.12 -4.19
CA SER A 246 -21.19 12.47 -4.52
C SER A 246 -20.54 13.54 -3.64
N GLN A 247 -20.38 13.28 -2.34
CA GLN A 247 -19.67 14.22 -1.43
C GLN A 247 -18.19 14.35 -1.81
N VAL A 248 -17.53 13.25 -2.21
CA VAL A 248 -16.14 13.29 -2.71
C VAL A 248 -16.03 14.19 -3.93
N ARG A 249 -16.94 14.05 -4.91
CA ARG A 249 -16.96 14.88 -6.13
C ARG A 249 -17.26 16.36 -5.88
N GLN A 250 -18.00 16.68 -4.82
CA GLN A 250 -18.30 18.06 -4.44
C GLN A 250 -17.12 18.75 -3.74
N ARG A 251 -16.26 17.98 -3.07
CA ARG A 251 -15.17 18.50 -2.23
C ARG A 251 -13.80 18.36 -2.87
N THR A 252 -13.64 17.44 -3.82
CA THR A 252 -12.36 17.10 -4.43
C THR A 252 -12.48 16.95 -5.95
N THR A 253 -11.39 17.22 -6.65
CA THR A 253 -11.17 16.96 -8.08
C THR A 253 -10.54 15.59 -8.34
N LEU A 254 -10.32 14.79 -7.29
CA LEU A 254 -9.76 13.45 -7.42
C LEU A 254 -10.73 12.55 -8.23
N PRO A 255 -10.23 11.82 -9.25
CA PRO A 255 -11.06 10.94 -10.07
C PRO A 255 -11.32 9.61 -9.34
N LEU A 256 -11.93 9.66 -8.15
CA LEU A 256 -12.13 8.49 -7.29
C LEU A 256 -13.10 7.50 -7.94
N ARG A 257 -12.59 6.31 -8.26
CA ARG A 257 -13.37 5.15 -8.75
C ARG A 257 -13.46 4.07 -7.68
N VAL A 258 -14.64 3.46 -7.55
CA VAL A 258 -14.77 2.22 -6.80
C VAL A 258 -14.41 1.06 -7.72
N ILE A 259 -13.42 0.27 -7.34
CA ILE A 259 -12.93 -0.85 -8.16
C ILE A 259 -13.49 -2.19 -7.66
N SER A 260 -13.67 -3.14 -8.57
CA SER A 260 -14.07 -4.51 -8.24
C SER A 260 -12.98 -5.27 -7.48
N GLY A 261 -13.31 -6.42 -6.89
CA GLY A 261 -12.30 -7.27 -6.24
C GLY A 261 -11.31 -7.85 -7.26
N GLU A 262 -11.77 -8.10 -8.49
CA GLU A 262 -10.95 -8.56 -9.61
C GLU A 262 -10.00 -7.47 -10.11
N GLU A 263 -10.46 -6.22 -10.22
CA GLU A 263 -9.59 -5.07 -10.54
C GLU A 263 -8.51 -4.87 -9.48
N GLU A 264 -8.87 -4.97 -8.19
CA GLU A 264 -7.94 -4.89 -7.05
C GLU A 264 -6.85 -5.97 -7.13
N ALA A 265 -7.26 -7.23 -7.35
CA ALA A 265 -6.33 -8.34 -7.53
C ALA A 265 -5.42 -8.17 -8.77
N ARG A 266 -5.95 -7.63 -9.86
CA ARG A 266 -5.17 -7.34 -11.09
C ARG A 266 -4.12 -6.26 -10.83
N TYR A 267 -4.46 -5.17 -10.14
CA TYR A 267 -3.50 -4.14 -9.79
C TYR A 267 -2.40 -4.66 -8.86
N ALA A 268 -2.75 -5.50 -7.88
CA ALA A 268 -1.77 -6.19 -7.04
C ALA A 268 -0.83 -7.06 -7.89
N TYR A 269 -1.37 -7.88 -8.79
CA TYR A 269 -0.58 -8.68 -9.73
C TYR A 269 0.37 -7.84 -10.59
N LEU A 270 -0.11 -6.72 -11.14
CA LEU A 270 0.70 -5.83 -11.96
C LEU A 270 1.86 -5.20 -11.17
N GLY A 271 1.61 -4.81 -9.91
CA GLY A 271 2.64 -4.33 -8.99
C GLY A 271 3.63 -5.41 -8.56
N VAL A 272 3.20 -6.67 -8.48
CA VAL A 272 4.11 -7.81 -8.24
C VAL A 272 4.96 -8.10 -9.47
N ARG A 273 4.34 -8.20 -10.65
CA ARG A 273 5.01 -8.54 -11.92
C ARG A 273 6.08 -7.52 -12.32
N SER A 274 5.90 -6.26 -11.96
CA SER A 274 6.86 -5.19 -12.24
C SER A 274 8.20 -5.36 -11.50
N SER A 275 8.24 -6.21 -10.47
CA SER A 275 9.38 -6.32 -9.54
C SER A 275 9.83 -7.75 -9.29
N LEU A 276 8.97 -8.75 -9.49
CA LEU A 276 9.27 -10.17 -9.39
C LEU A 276 8.95 -10.92 -10.68
N THR A 277 9.77 -11.92 -10.99
CA THR A 277 9.47 -12.89 -12.04
C THR A 277 8.45 -13.90 -11.51
N LEU A 278 7.34 -14.01 -12.23
CA LEU A 278 6.21 -14.88 -11.91
C LEU A 278 6.13 -16.00 -12.95
N GLY A 279 5.88 -17.22 -12.48
CA GLY A 279 5.69 -18.41 -13.31
C GLY A 279 4.38 -19.07 -12.93
N ASP A 280 4.46 -20.14 -12.14
CA ASP A 280 3.29 -20.79 -11.54
C ASP A 280 3.17 -20.41 -10.07
N ASP A 281 2.45 -19.32 -9.80
CA ASP A 281 2.38 -18.66 -8.49
C ASP A 281 0.93 -18.37 -8.07
N LEU A 282 0.73 -18.18 -6.76
CA LEU A 282 -0.50 -17.58 -6.23
C LEU A 282 -0.16 -16.21 -5.64
N VAL A 283 -0.74 -15.15 -6.17
CA VAL A 283 -0.67 -13.82 -5.58
C VAL A 283 -1.83 -13.66 -4.60
N ALA A 284 -1.53 -13.23 -3.38
CA ALA A 284 -2.52 -12.99 -2.34
C ALA A 284 -2.38 -11.57 -1.79
N ASP A 285 -3.45 -10.76 -1.90
CA ASP A 285 -3.53 -9.46 -1.25
C ASP A 285 -4.50 -9.53 -0.07
N LEU A 286 -3.95 -9.37 1.15
CA LEU A 286 -4.74 -9.42 2.38
C LEU A 286 -5.00 -8.01 2.91
N GLY A 287 -6.20 -7.52 2.61
CA GLY A 287 -6.75 -6.27 3.11
C GLY A 287 -7.44 -6.40 4.47
N GLY A 288 -8.11 -5.31 4.87
CA GLY A 288 -8.92 -5.28 6.10
C GLY A 288 -10.26 -6.00 5.96
N GLY A 289 -10.92 -5.88 4.80
CA GLY A 289 -12.25 -6.46 4.56
C GLY A 289 -12.26 -7.73 3.71
N THR A 290 -11.26 -7.92 2.85
CA THR A 290 -11.20 -9.02 1.88
C THR A 290 -9.80 -9.60 1.75
N LEU A 291 -9.73 -10.81 1.19
CA LEU A 291 -8.54 -11.45 0.66
C LEU A 291 -8.74 -11.64 -0.85
N GLN A 292 -7.89 -11.04 -1.65
CA GLN A 292 -7.85 -11.28 -3.10
C GLN A 292 -6.83 -12.37 -3.39
N LEU A 293 -7.21 -13.37 -4.18
CA LEU A 293 -6.32 -14.44 -4.66
C LEU A 293 -6.31 -14.44 -6.18
N LEU A 294 -5.12 -14.47 -6.78
CA LEU A 294 -4.92 -14.52 -8.21
C LEU A 294 -3.92 -15.62 -8.56
N ARG A 295 -4.38 -16.63 -9.32
CA ARG A 295 -3.55 -17.73 -9.79
C ARG A 295 -2.86 -17.30 -11.07
N ILE A 296 -1.55 -17.52 -11.11
CA ILE A 296 -0.70 -17.32 -12.28
C ILE A 296 -0.31 -18.68 -12.82
N ARG A 297 -0.41 -18.86 -14.14
CA ARG A 297 0.13 -20.02 -14.87
C ARG A 297 0.97 -19.51 -16.04
N SER A 298 2.18 -20.02 -16.20
CA SER A 298 3.10 -19.58 -17.26
C SER A 298 3.27 -18.05 -17.31
N GLY A 299 3.28 -17.38 -16.15
CA GLY A 299 3.42 -15.93 -16.04
C GLY A 299 2.14 -15.12 -16.30
N ASN A 300 1.01 -15.76 -16.62
CA ASN A 300 -0.26 -15.09 -16.91
C ASN A 300 -1.34 -15.36 -15.85
N PRO A 301 -2.20 -14.38 -15.52
CA PRO A 301 -3.31 -14.57 -14.61
C PRO A 301 -4.36 -15.49 -15.26
N VAL A 302 -4.72 -16.59 -14.60
CA VAL A 302 -5.71 -17.56 -15.10
C VAL A 302 -6.99 -17.61 -14.28
N HIS A 303 -6.92 -17.27 -13.00
CA HIS A 303 -8.08 -17.21 -12.12
C HIS A 303 -7.91 -16.09 -11.10
N VAL A 304 -9.04 -15.50 -10.71
CA VAL A 304 -9.12 -14.46 -9.70
C VAL A 304 -10.34 -14.69 -8.83
N VAL A 305 -10.17 -14.55 -7.52
CA VAL A 305 -11.28 -14.60 -6.56
C VAL A 305 -11.07 -13.57 -5.45
N SER A 306 -12.16 -12.99 -4.98
CA SER A 306 -12.18 -12.05 -3.85
C SER A 306 -13.01 -12.65 -2.73
N LEU A 307 -12.34 -13.07 -1.65
CA LEU A 307 -12.96 -13.76 -0.51
C LEU A 307 -13.20 -12.80 0.65
N PRO A 308 -14.24 -13.02 1.47
CA PRO A 308 -14.54 -12.20 2.65
C PRO A 308 -13.60 -12.47 3.84
N LEU A 309 -12.30 -12.68 3.60
CA LEU A 309 -11.32 -13.12 4.62
C LEU A 309 -10.35 -12.00 5.07
N GLY A 310 -10.80 -10.74 5.07
CA GLY A 310 -9.95 -9.62 5.48
C GLY A 310 -9.61 -9.63 6.97
N ALA A 311 -8.41 -9.18 7.34
CA ALA A 311 -7.89 -9.30 8.71
C ALA A 311 -8.77 -8.60 9.77
N LEU A 312 -9.26 -7.40 9.47
CA LEU A 312 -10.12 -6.63 10.38
C LEU A 312 -11.52 -7.24 10.48
N ARG A 313 -12.06 -7.73 9.37
CA ARG A 313 -13.35 -8.44 9.35
C ARG A 313 -13.29 -9.69 10.23
N MET A 314 -12.28 -10.53 10.00
CA MET A 314 -12.06 -11.76 10.75
C MET A 314 -11.82 -11.50 12.24
N HIS A 315 -11.10 -10.43 12.57
CA HIS A 315 -10.93 -10.02 13.97
C HIS A 315 -12.26 -9.70 14.65
N ARG A 316 -13.12 -8.88 14.02
CA ARG A 316 -14.41 -8.50 14.62
C ARG A 316 -15.41 -9.62 14.72
N GLU A 317 -15.50 -10.44 13.69
CA GLU A 317 -16.51 -11.50 13.62
C GLU A 317 -16.17 -12.67 14.54
N PHE A 318 -14.87 -12.95 14.77
CA PHE A 318 -14.44 -14.17 15.47
C PHE A 318 -13.65 -13.96 16.75
N LEU A 319 -13.02 -12.80 16.98
CA LEU A 319 -12.10 -12.58 18.11
C LEU A 319 -12.58 -11.45 19.05
N PRO A 320 -13.73 -11.59 19.74
CA PRO A 320 -14.26 -10.55 20.62
C PRO A 320 -13.50 -10.39 21.95
N HIS A 321 -12.69 -11.36 22.36
CA HIS A 321 -11.88 -11.29 23.58
C HIS A 321 -10.42 -10.97 23.28
N ASP A 322 -9.75 -10.33 24.25
CA ASP A 322 -8.34 -9.97 24.17
C ASP A 322 -7.59 -10.38 25.45
N PRO A 323 -6.69 -11.38 25.42
CA PRO A 323 -6.37 -12.25 24.28
C PRO A 323 -7.56 -13.17 23.90
N PRO A 324 -7.63 -13.65 22.66
CA PRO A 324 -8.74 -14.48 22.21
C PRO A 324 -8.74 -15.87 22.85
N LYS A 325 -9.94 -16.43 23.03
CA LYS A 325 -10.10 -17.78 23.58
C LYS A 325 -9.73 -18.85 22.55
N ARG A 326 -9.30 -20.03 23.02
CA ARG A 326 -8.97 -21.17 22.13
C ARG A 326 -10.11 -21.54 21.17
N ARG A 327 -11.36 -21.52 21.65
CA ARG A 327 -12.57 -21.79 20.85
C ARG A 327 -12.82 -20.77 19.75
N GLU A 328 -12.47 -19.50 19.98
CA GLU A 328 -12.62 -18.40 19.01
C GLU A 328 -11.60 -18.55 17.88
N LEU A 329 -10.35 -18.85 18.24
CA LEU A 329 -9.32 -19.16 17.25
C LEU A 329 -9.67 -20.41 16.44
N GLN A 330 -10.28 -21.42 17.05
CA GLN A 330 -10.73 -22.61 16.34
C GLN A 330 -11.87 -22.27 15.36
N ALA A 331 -12.90 -21.55 15.82
CA ALA A 331 -14.00 -21.10 14.97
C ALA A 331 -13.51 -20.27 13.77
N LEU A 332 -12.54 -19.36 13.99
CA LEU A 332 -11.92 -18.60 12.90
C LEU A 332 -11.21 -19.52 11.91
N ARG A 333 -10.44 -20.51 12.38
CA ARG A 333 -9.75 -21.46 11.48
C ARG A 333 -10.72 -22.25 10.64
N ASP A 334 -11.79 -22.77 11.25
CA ASP A 334 -12.80 -23.59 10.59
C ASP A 334 -13.54 -22.77 9.52
N TYR A 335 -13.92 -21.53 9.84
CA TYR A 335 -14.53 -20.62 8.88
C TYR A 335 -13.61 -20.28 7.70
N VAL A 336 -12.33 -19.98 7.98
CA VAL A 336 -11.34 -19.71 6.94
C VAL A 336 -11.14 -20.94 6.06
N ASP A 337 -11.06 -22.13 6.64
CA ASP A 337 -10.89 -23.38 5.89
C ASP A 337 -12.06 -23.66 4.95
N ALA A 338 -13.29 -23.52 5.44
CA ALA A 338 -14.51 -23.70 4.65
C ALA A 338 -14.59 -22.66 3.52
N THR A 339 -14.35 -21.39 3.84
CA THR A 339 -14.38 -20.31 2.83
C THR A 339 -13.31 -20.50 1.75
N LEU A 340 -12.12 -20.99 2.12
CA LEU A 340 -11.08 -21.33 1.15
C LEU A 340 -11.49 -22.54 0.32
N GLU A 341 -12.09 -23.57 0.90
CA GLU A 341 -12.56 -24.75 0.16
C GLU A 341 -13.54 -24.38 -0.96
N ASP A 342 -14.56 -23.59 -0.61
CA ASP A 342 -15.57 -23.12 -1.55
C ASP A 342 -14.96 -22.16 -2.59
N GLY A 343 -14.07 -21.27 -2.12
CA GLY A 343 -13.55 -20.15 -2.90
C GLY A 343 -12.38 -20.49 -3.82
N VAL A 344 -11.61 -21.53 -3.51
CA VAL A 344 -10.43 -21.96 -4.28
C VAL A 344 -10.43 -23.44 -4.69
N GLY A 345 -11.58 -24.12 -4.65
CA GLY A 345 -11.72 -25.50 -5.15
C GLY A 345 -11.33 -25.67 -6.62
N TRP A 346 -11.36 -24.59 -7.42
CA TRP A 346 -10.88 -24.55 -8.81
C TRP A 346 -9.35 -24.66 -8.93
N ALA A 347 -8.61 -24.53 -7.83
CA ALA A 347 -7.18 -24.26 -7.82
C ALA A 347 -6.34 -25.45 -7.35
N ASP A 348 -6.89 -26.66 -7.22
CA ASP A 348 -6.19 -27.82 -6.65
C ASP A 348 -5.36 -28.59 -7.71
N PRO A 349 -4.04 -28.78 -7.54
CA PRO A 349 -3.19 -28.26 -6.46
C PRO A 349 -2.83 -26.79 -6.62
N LEU A 350 -2.88 -26.07 -5.50
CA LEU A 350 -2.38 -24.70 -5.44
C LEU A 350 -0.86 -24.72 -5.66
N PRO A 351 -0.29 -23.68 -6.30
CA PRO A 351 1.15 -23.62 -6.57
C PRO A 351 1.96 -23.62 -5.30
N SER A 352 3.22 -24.02 -5.40
CA SER A 352 4.16 -24.11 -4.28
C SER A 352 4.66 -22.77 -3.74
N ARG A 353 4.50 -21.68 -4.50
CA ARG A 353 4.92 -20.34 -4.09
C ARG A 353 3.71 -19.39 -3.95
N LEU A 354 3.59 -18.83 -2.75
CA LEU A 354 2.64 -17.78 -2.40
C LEU A 354 3.37 -16.44 -2.44
N VAL A 355 2.83 -15.47 -3.17
CA VAL A 355 3.35 -14.10 -3.21
C VAL A 355 2.38 -13.19 -2.47
N GLY A 356 2.78 -12.73 -1.29
CA GLY A 356 1.94 -11.98 -0.37
C GLY A 356 2.10 -10.48 -0.49
N VAL A 357 0.96 -9.78 -0.63
CA VAL A 357 0.84 -8.33 -0.75
C VAL A 357 -0.05 -7.80 0.36
N GLY A 358 0.22 -6.57 0.80
CA GLY A 358 -0.58 -5.90 1.82
C GLY A 358 0.10 -5.88 3.19
N GLY A 359 -0.47 -5.09 4.10
CA GLY A 359 0.24 -4.76 5.33
C GLY A 359 0.35 -5.90 6.35
N THR A 360 -0.53 -6.91 6.30
CA THR A 360 -0.40 -8.10 7.16
C THR A 360 0.80 -8.94 6.72
N PHE A 361 0.96 -9.16 5.42
CA PHE A 361 2.13 -9.82 4.85
C PHE A 361 3.42 -9.07 5.17
N ARG A 362 3.45 -7.74 5.01
CA ARG A 362 4.61 -6.92 5.40
C ARG A 362 4.92 -7.00 6.90
N ALA A 363 3.91 -6.98 7.76
CA ALA A 363 4.09 -7.14 9.20
C ALA A 363 4.75 -8.49 9.54
N THR A 364 4.35 -9.58 8.88
CA THR A 364 5.04 -10.87 9.01
C THR A 364 6.53 -10.78 8.65
N GLY A 365 6.87 -10.01 7.63
CA GLY A 365 8.26 -9.77 7.23
C GLY A 365 9.06 -9.01 8.28
N HIS A 366 8.48 -7.95 8.83
CA HIS A 366 9.11 -7.17 9.90
C HIS A 366 9.26 -7.98 11.19
N LEU A 367 8.28 -8.81 11.55
CA LEU A 367 8.40 -9.77 12.66
C LEU A 367 9.57 -10.72 12.44
N LEU A 368 9.73 -11.26 11.22
CA LEU A 368 10.86 -12.13 10.88
C LEU A 368 12.19 -11.39 10.99
N GLN A 369 12.28 -10.17 10.45
CA GLN A 369 13.49 -9.36 10.53
C GLN A 369 13.88 -9.07 11.98
N ALA A 370 12.91 -8.65 12.80
CA ALA A 370 13.14 -8.37 14.21
C ALA A 370 13.61 -9.63 14.96
N SER A 371 12.98 -10.79 14.71
CA SER A 371 13.38 -12.06 15.35
C SER A 371 14.80 -12.52 15.01
N ARG A 372 15.35 -12.07 13.87
CA ARG A 372 16.68 -12.44 13.38
C ARG A 372 17.72 -11.32 13.52
N HIS A 373 17.37 -10.19 14.13
CA HIS A 373 18.20 -8.98 14.14
C HIS A 373 18.71 -8.62 12.73
N TYR A 374 17.83 -8.76 11.73
CA TYR A 374 18.22 -8.63 10.33
C TYR A 374 18.58 -7.17 10.00
N PRO A 375 19.77 -6.90 9.45
CA PRO A 375 20.29 -5.53 9.33
C PRO A 375 19.61 -4.71 8.22
N LEU A 376 18.91 -5.35 7.29
CA LEU A 376 18.22 -4.66 6.19
C LEU A 376 16.76 -4.44 6.53
N VAL A 377 16.28 -3.20 6.43
CA VAL A 377 14.90 -2.79 6.71
C VAL A 377 13.92 -3.15 5.56
N ARG A 378 14.39 -3.80 4.48
CA ARG A 378 13.57 -4.08 3.28
C ARG A 378 12.90 -5.44 3.37
N VAL A 379 11.55 -5.45 3.34
CA VAL A 379 10.72 -6.68 3.31
C VAL A 379 10.37 -7.14 1.90
N HIS A 380 10.61 -6.33 0.86
CA HIS A 380 10.35 -6.70 -0.52
C HIS A 380 11.23 -7.89 -0.96
N GLY A 381 10.61 -8.92 -1.51
CA GLY A 381 11.26 -10.19 -1.87
C GLY A 381 11.63 -11.05 -0.66
N LEU A 382 11.26 -10.66 0.57
CA LEU A 382 11.60 -11.43 1.76
C LEU A 382 10.77 -12.71 1.81
N GLU A 383 11.47 -13.79 2.09
CA GLU A 383 10.91 -15.14 2.14
C GLU A 383 10.59 -15.54 3.58
N VAL A 384 9.31 -15.83 3.85
CA VAL A 384 8.85 -16.28 5.17
C VAL A 384 8.44 -17.76 5.11
N GLY A 385 9.06 -18.56 5.97
CA GLY A 385 8.75 -19.98 6.10
C GLY A 385 7.51 -20.24 6.97
N ARG A 386 6.74 -21.27 6.61
CA ARG A 386 5.54 -21.70 7.35
C ARG A 386 5.77 -21.92 8.85
N ARG A 387 6.92 -22.50 9.24
CA ARG A 387 7.22 -22.76 10.67
C ARG A 387 7.26 -21.46 11.47
N PHE A 388 7.93 -20.43 10.95
CA PHE A 388 8.00 -19.12 11.59
C PHE A 388 6.61 -18.49 11.72
N LEU A 389 5.81 -18.51 10.64
CA LEU A 389 4.46 -17.97 10.68
C LEU A 389 3.59 -18.66 11.74
N LEU A 390 3.65 -20.00 11.83
CA LEU A 390 2.88 -20.76 12.81
C LEU A 390 3.33 -20.48 14.25
N SER A 391 4.64 -20.44 14.51
CA SER A 391 5.17 -20.10 15.84
C SER A 391 4.77 -18.69 16.26
N GLU A 392 4.84 -17.74 15.33
CA GLU A 392 4.51 -16.35 15.61
C GLU A 392 3.01 -16.13 15.80
N THR A 393 2.18 -16.84 15.04
CA THR A 393 0.72 -16.86 15.26
C THR A 393 0.37 -17.41 16.65
N ALA A 394 1.03 -18.48 17.09
CA ALA A 394 0.82 -19.06 18.42
C ALA A 394 1.25 -18.09 19.52
N ARG A 395 2.47 -17.54 19.42
CA ARG A 395 3.00 -16.55 20.37
C ARG A 395 2.10 -15.34 20.51
N LEU A 396 1.68 -14.73 19.40
CA LEU A 396 0.82 -13.55 19.40
C LEU A 396 -0.62 -13.83 19.86
N SER A 397 -1.04 -15.10 19.88
CA SER A 397 -2.36 -15.49 20.38
C SER A 397 -2.47 -15.51 21.90
N GLU A 398 -1.33 -15.56 22.60
CA GLU A 398 -1.25 -15.56 24.06
C GLU A 398 -1.17 -14.13 24.63
N LEU A 399 -0.90 -13.13 23.79
CA LEU A 399 -0.70 -11.75 24.19
C LEU A 399 -1.97 -10.91 23.99
N PRO A 400 -2.37 -10.07 24.97
CA PRO A 400 -3.30 -8.97 24.74
C PRO A 400 -2.82 -8.01 23.64
N SER A 401 -3.73 -7.29 23.00
CA SER A 401 -3.43 -6.30 21.96
C SER A 401 -2.47 -5.20 22.44
N GLU A 402 -2.58 -4.79 23.70
CA GLU A 402 -1.68 -3.82 24.31
C GLU A 402 -0.23 -4.33 24.36
N GLU A 403 -0.03 -5.58 24.77
CA GLU A 403 1.30 -6.21 24.76
C GLU A 403 1.80 -6.43 23.33
N ARG A 404 0.91 -6.79 22.38
CA ARG A 404 1.26 -6.91 20.96
C ARG A 404 1.81 -5.59 20.39
N ARG A 405 1.39 -4.41 20.88
CA ARG A 405 1.93 -3.11 20.41
C ARG A 405 3.43 -2.96 20.66
N ASN A 406 3.95 -3.66 21.67
CA ASN A 406 5.34 -3.60 22.06
C ASN A 406 6.20 -4.69 21.40
N VAL A 407 5.59 -5.56 20.59
CA VAL A 407 6.32 -6.59 19.85
C VAL A 407 7.21 -5.95 18.78
N PRO A 408 8.53 -6.19 18.80
CA PRO A 408 9.44 -5.68 17.78
C PRO A 408 9.02 -6.10 16.36
N GLY A 409 8.97 -5.14 15.43
CA GLY A 409 8.57 -5.37 14.05
C GLY A 409 7.06 -5.33 13.80
N LEU A 410 6.22 -5.22 14.83
CA LEU A 410 4.78 -5.03 14.68
C LEU A 410 4.39 -3.56 14.86
N SER A 411 3.69 -2.98 13.88
CA SER A 411 3.21 -1.61 13.99
C SER A 411 2.00 -1.53 14.94
N ALA A 412 1.96 -0.47 15.76
CA ALA A 412 0.90 -0.26 16.74
C ALA A 412 -0.51 -0.24 16.11
N ASP A 413 -0.64 0.28 14.88
CA ASP A 413 -1.89 0.35 14.11
C ASP A 413 -2.43 -1.00 13.64
N ARG A 414 -1.67 -2.09 13.83
CA ARG A 414 -2.06 -3.47 13.47
C ARG A 414 -2.10 -4.43 14.66
N SER A 415 -1.72 -3.98 15.85
CA SER A 415 -1.62 -4.81 17.06
C SER A 415 -2.92 -5.54 17.43
N ASP A 416 -4.06 -4.96 17.10
CA ASP A 416 -5.41 -5.50 17.29
C ASP A 416 -5.76 -6.56 16.23
N ILE A 417 -5.52 -6.26 14.95
CA ILE A 417 -5.99 -7.10 13.83
C ILE A 417 -4.99 -8.14 13.31
N ILE A 418 -3.71 -8.04 13.69
CA ILE A 418 -2.64 -8.86 13.12
C ILE A 418 -2.91 -10.36 13.29
N LEU A 419 -3.42 -10.78 14.45
CA LEU A 419 -3.60 -12.19 14.77
C LEU A 419 -4.60 -12.86 13.83
N ALA A 420 -5.74 -12.21 13.56
CA ALA A 420 -6.72 -12.72 12.61
C ALA A 420 -6.12 -12.84 11.21
N GLY A 421 -5.34 -11.84 10.79
CA GLY A 421 -4.62 -11.88 9.51
C GLY A 421 -3.60 -13.01 9.42
N LEU A 422 -2.82 -13.26 10.47
CA LEU A 422 -1.87 -14.37 10.52
C LEU A 422 -2.57 -15.73 10.47
N VAL A 423 -3.72 -15.88 11.12
CA VAL A 423 -4.55 -17.09 10.99
C VAL A 423 -4.94 -17.30 9.53
N VAL A 424 -5.48 -16.29 8.84
CA VAL A 424 -5.83 -16.37 7.40
C VAL A 424 -4.64 -16.81 6.55
N ILE A 425 -3.48 -16.16 6.69
CA ILE A 425 -2.26 -16.51 5.95
C ILE A 425 -1.83 -17.95 6.27
N SER A 426 -1.88 -18.36 7.54
CA SER A 426 -1.47 -19.70 7.97
C SER A 426 -2.35 -20.80 7.40
N ARG A 427 -3.66 -20.55 7.27
CA ARG A 427 -4.62 -21.48 6.64
C ARG A 427 -4.42 -21.53 5.13
N LEU A 428 -4.23 -20.38 4.48
CA LEU A 428 -3.93 -20.33 3.05
C LEU A 428 -2.63 -21.11 2.71
N LEU A 429 -1.56 -20.92 3.49
CA LEU A 429 -0.31 -21.67 3.32
C LEU A 429 -0.43 -23.18 3.57
N ARG A 430 -1.49 -23.65 4.25
CA ARG A 430 -1.75 -25.09 4.37
C ARG A 430 -2.20 -25.69 3.04
N ARG A 431 -2.98 -24.94 2.25
CA ARG A 431 -3.57 -25.35 0.97
C ARG A 431 -2.60 -25.26 -0.21
N VAL A 432 -1.59 -24.39 -0.13
CA VAL A 432 -0.48 -24.30 -1.11
C VAL A 432 0.31 -25.62 -1.12
N THR A 433 0.25 -26.34 -2.25
CA THR A 433 0.78 -27.71 -2.44
C THR A 433 2.24 -27.65 -2.90
N LEU A 434 3.03 -28.67 -2.56
CA LEU A 434 4.38 -28.88 -3.10
C LEU A 434 4.32 -29.68 -4.39
#